data_AF-A0A7Y3UJ43-F1
#
_entry.id   AF-A0A7Y3UJ43-F1
#
_cell.length_a   1.000
_cell.length_b   1.000
_cell.length_c   1.000
_cell.angle_alpha   90.00
_cell.angle_beta   90.00
_cell.angle_gamma   90.00
#
_symmetry.space_group_name_H-M   'P 1'
#
loop_
_entity.id
_entity.type
_entity.pdbx_description
1 polymer ?
#
loop_
_entity_poly.entity_id
_entity_poly.type
_entity_poly.pdbx_seq_one_letter_code
_entity_poly.pdbx_strand_id
1 'polypeptide(L)'
;MRNFILTTTLKSFFVLASLFLVSNFFLRIVSCEEEVSEVPVAEVADANKKITLLEEHKSYLATSKNTFLYYCAPCHGDKGNGKGIYFTIDLEPKPTDLTHVEYMAKLTDDYLINWIKSGSSSMGKSDLCPPWGGTFDEERIKGVIGYLRSLTIEKQGDIASTEGDTLVAQSSVSNGAPEFIKWGVLILLCLIFMFAARNEWKKLKAEKGSES
;
A
#
# COMPACT_ATOMS: atom_id res chain seq x y z
N MET A 1 -67.94 30.38 -12.97
CA MET A 1 -67.88 29.11 -12.22
C MET A 1 -67.16 27.94 -12.94
N ARG A 2 -66.51 28.14 -14.10
CA ARG A 2 -65.88 27.05 -14.86
C ARG A 2 -64.36 26.90 -14.62
N ASN A 3 -63.68 27.93 -14.12
CA ASN A 3 -62.22 27.93 -13.93
C ASN A 3 -61.77 27.49 -12.52
N PHE A 4 -62.67 27.40 -11.55
CA PHE A 4 -62.33 26.94 -10.19
C PHE A 4 -62.36 25.41 -10.05
N ILE A 5 -63.14 24.74 -10.90
CA ILE A 5 -63.26 23.27 -10.92
C ILE A 5 -62.03 22.63 -11.60
N LEU A 6 -61.42 23.30 -12.59
CA LEU A 6 -60.26 22.77 -13.33
C LEU A 6 -58.95 22.78 -12.51
N THR A 7 -58.80 23.70 -11.55
CA THR A 7 -57.58 23.84 -10.75
C THR A 7 -57.57 22.93 -9.52
N THR A 8 -58.75 22.54 -9.04
CA THR A 8 -58.92 21.59 -7.93
C THR A 8 -58.74 20.15 -8.40
N THR A 9 -59.22 19.80 -9.60
CA THR A 9 -59.04 18.46 -10.16
C THR A 9 -57.57 18.15 -10.51
N LEU A 10 -56.82 19.14 -11.01
CA LEU A 10 -55.41 18.98 -11.36
C LEU A 10 -54.50 18.82 -10.13
N LYS A 11 -54.80 19.53 -9.03
CA LYS A 11 -54.06 19.40 -7.76
C LYS A 11 -54.36 18.07 -7.07
N SER A 12 -55.61 17.61 -7.08
CA SER A 12 -55.96 16.29 -6.54
C SER A 12 -55.33 15.14 -7.33
N PHE A 13 -55.17 15.29 -8.65
CA PHE A 13 -54.50 14.29 -9.48
C PHE A 13 -53.00 14.16 -9.15
N PHE A 14 -52.32 15.29 -8.92
CA PHE A 14 -50.89 15.29 -8.54
C PHE A 14 -50.64 14.71 -7.15
N VAL A 15 -51.53 14.96 -6.18
CA VAL A 15 -51.41 14.41 -4.83
C VAL A 15 -51.69 12.90 -4.82
N LEU A 16 -52.68 12.43 -5.58
CA LEU A 16 -52.98 11.00 -5.69
C LEU A 16 -51.90 10.24 -6.48
N ALA A 17 -51.34 10.84 -7.54
CA ALA A 17 -50.21 10.26 -8.27
C ALA A 17 -48.93 10.19 -7.42
N SER A 18 -48.67 11.20 -6.58
CA SER A 18 -47.59 11.19 -5.60
C SER A 18 -47.76 10.07 -4.56
N LEU A 19 -48.97 9.91 -4.00
CA LEU A 19 -49.27 8.84 -3.05
C LEU A 19 -49.18 7.45 -3.68
N PHE A 20 -49.54 7.29 -4.96
CA PHE A 20 -49.39 6.03 -5.70
C PHE A 20 -47.92 5.68 -5.99
N LEU A 21 -47.07 6.67 -6.28
CA LEU A 21 -45.64 6.46 -6.51
C LEU A 21 -44.90 6.12 -5.21
N VAL A 22 -45.25 6.76 -4.09
CA VAL A 22 -44.66 6.45 -2.78
C VAL A 22 -45.14 5.10 -2.25
N SER A 23 -46.42 4.74 -2.48
CA SER A 23 -46.97 3.43 -2.11
C SER A 23 -46.34 2.27 -2.90
N ASN A 24 -46.12 2.44 -4.20
CA ASN A 24 -45.41 1.43 -5.01
C ASN A 24 -43.91 1.34 -4.69
N PHE A 25 -43.30 2.42 -4.20
CA PHE A 25 -41.92 2.42 -3.73
C PHE A 25 -41.77 1.66 -2.40
N PHE A 26 -42.72 1.80 -1.47
CA PHE A 26 -42.73 1.05 -0.21
C PHE A 26 -43.03 -0.45 -0.40
N LEU A 27 -43.91 -0.83 -1.34
CA LEU A 27 -44.16 -2.24 -1.67
C LEU A 27 -42.95 -2.93 -2.34
N ARG A 28 -42.02 -2.17 -2.94
CA ARG A 28 -40.76 -2.69 -3.50
C ARG A 28 -39.68 -2.90 -2.44
N ILE A 29 -39.74 -2.22 -1.31
CA ILE A 29 -38.79 -2.38 -0.19
C ILE A 29 -39.16 -3.61 0.69
N VAL A 30 -40.44 -3.98 0.77
CA VAL A 30 -40.94 -5.07 1.65
C VAL A 30 -40.73 -6.49 1.08
N SER A 31 -40.24 -6.67 -0.14
CA SER A 31 -39.96 -8.01 -0.73
C SER A 31 -38.48 -8.46 -0.68
N CYS A 32 -37.66 -7.84 0.17
CA CYS A 32 -36.34 -8.37 0.52
C CYS A 32 -36.24 -8.59 2.03
N GLU A 33 -37.16 -9.41 2.57
CA GLU A 33 -36.87 -10.15 3.80
C GLU A 33 -36.41 -11.53 3.33
N GLU A 34 -35.10 -11.67 3.15
CA GLU A 34 -34.47 -12.99 3.10
C GLU A 34 -34.50 -13.54 4.52
N GLU A 35 -35.17 -14.67 4.69
CA GLU A 35 -35.21 -15.46 5.92
C GLU A 35 -33.77 -15.84 6.31
N VAL A 36 -33.14 -15.01 7.14
CA VAL A 36 -31.86 -15.34 7.77
C VAL A 36 -32.16 -16.37 8.85
N SER A 37 -32.01 -17.63 8.48
CA SER A 37 -31.93 -18.73 9.44
C SER A 37 -30.79 -18.45 10.43
N GLU A 38 -31.09 -18.42 11.73
CA GLU A 38 -30.12 -18.21 12.80
C GLU A 38 -29.05 -19.32 12.81
N VAL A 39 -27.85 -19.01 12.33
CA VAL A 39 -26.64 -19.84 12.44
C VAL A 39 -25.78 -19.31 13.62
N PRO A 40 -25.09 -20.16 14.41
CA PRO A 40 -24.51 -19.78 15.69
C PRO A 40 -23.46 -18.67 15.58
N VAL A 41 -23.64 -17.62 16.40
CA VAL A 41 -22.92 -16.33 16.38
C VAL A 41 -21.39 -16.44 16.52
N ALA A 42 -20.86 -17.54 17.09
CA ALA A 42 -19.43 -17.72 17.26
C ALA A 42 -18.67 -18.04 15.96
N GLU A 43 -19.30 -18.74 15.02
CA GLU A 43 -18.65 -19.15 13.76
C GLU A 43 -18.67 -18.03 12.71
N VAL A 44 -19.72 -17.22 12.74
CA VAL A 44 -19.92 -16.07 11.83
C VAL A 44 -18.92 -14.94 12.13
N ALA A 45 -18.54 -14.75 13.40
CA ALA A 45 -17.57 -13.72 13.80
C ALA A 45 -16.13 -14.02 13.31
N ASP A 46 -15.71 -15.29 13.35
CA ASP A 46 -14.39 -15.71 12.86
C ASP A 46 -14.30 -15.66 11.33
N ALA A 47 -15.37 -16.08 10.64
CA ALA A 47 -15.48 -15.98 9.19
C ALA A 47 -15.44 -14.52 8.71
N ASN A 48 -16.18 -13.61 9.34
CA ASN A 48 -16.16 -12.19 8.98
C ASN A 48 -14.78 -11.56 9.20
N LYS A 49 -14.12 -11.88 10.31
CA LYS A 49 -12.74 -11.43 10.58
C LYS A 49 -11.76 -11.92 9.50
N LYS A 50 -11.88 -13.20 9.09
CA LYS A 50 -11.09 -13.78 8.00
C LYS A 50 -11.37 -13.09 6.66
N ILE A 51 -12.63 -12.78 6.35
CA ILE A 51 -13.02 -12.07 5.13
C ILE A 51 -12.45 -10.65 5.10
N THR A 52 -12.52 -9.91 6.22
CA THR A 52 -11.94 -8.57 6.34
C THR A 52 -10.42 -8.57 6.12
N LEU A 53 -9.69 -9.52 6.71
CA LEU A 53 -8.24 -9.65 6.52
C LEU A 53 -7.87 -10.00 5.06
N LEU A 54 -8.67 -10.83 4.39
CA LEU A 54 -8.45 -11.18 2.99
C LEU A 54 -8.64 -9.98 2.06
N GLU A 55 -9.67 -9.17 2.30
CA GLU A 55 -9.89 -7.94 1.53
C GLU A 55 -8.81 -6.88 1.80
N GLU A 56 -8.35 -6.75 3.04
CA GLU A 56 -7.25 -5.85 3.39
C GLU A 56 -5.93 -6.28 2.72
N HIS A 57 -5.58 -7.57 2.77
CA HIS A 57 -4.38 -8.10 2.09
C HIS A 57 -4.46 -7.93 0.57
N LYS A 58 -5.63 -8.15 -0.02
CA LYS A 58 -5.86 -7.90 -1.46
C LYS A 58 -5.71 -6.41 -1.79
N SER A 59 -6.11 -5.52 -0.89
CA SER A 59 -5.93 -4.08 -1.00
C SER A 59 -4.46 -3.65 -0.90
N TYR A 60 -3.67 -4.25 0.01
CA TYR A 60 -2.24 -3.98 0.12
C TYR A 60 -1.50 -4.44 -1.13
N LEU A 61 -1.80 -5.65 -1.60
CA LEU A 61 -1.20 -6.20 -2.81
C LEU A 61 -1.74 -5.55 -4.09
N ALA A 62 -2.71 -4.63 -4.03
CA ALA A 62 -3.31 -4.03 -5.22
C ALA A 62 -2.28 -3.41 -6.19
N THR A 63 -1.14 -2.93 -5.68
CA THR A 63 -0.08 -2.35 -6.50
C THR A 63 0.97 -3.39 -6.92
N SER A 64 1.54 -3.21 -8.11
CA SER A 64 2.65 -4.04 -8.61
C SER A 64 3.88 -3.98 -7.71
N LYS A 65 4.18 -2.80 -7.14
CA LYS A 65 5.28 -2.61 -6.19
C LYS A 65 5.07 -3.46 -4.93
N ASN A 66 3.89 -3.40 -4.31
CA ASN A 66 3.63 -4.19 -3.10
C ASN A 66 3.57 -5.68 -3.40
N THR A 67 3.07 -6.07 -4.58
CA THR A 67 3.16 -7.46 -5.06
C THR A 67 4.62 -7.91 -5.14
N PHE A 68 5.50 -7.11 -5.73
CA PHE A 68 6.94 -7.42 -5.78
C PHE A 68 7.56 -7.50 -4.37
N LEU A 69 7.29 -6.52 -3.51
CA LEU A 69 7.84 -6.49 -2.15
C LEU A 69 7.41 -7.71 -1.32
N TYR A 70 6.19 -8.19 -1.52
CA TYR A 70 5.70 -9.34 -0.79
C TYR A 70 6.24 -10.67 -1.34
N TYR A 71 6.20 -10.87 -2.66
CA TYR A 71 6.49 -12.17 -3.26
C TYR A 71 7.93 -12.33 -3.78
N CYS A 72 8.56 -11.25 -4.23
CA CYS A 72 9.85 -11.31 -4.93
C CYS A 72 11.01 -10.80 -4.07
N ALA A 73 10.81 -9.73 -3.32
CA ALA A 73 11.84 -9.09 -2.50
C ALA A 73 12.43 -9.98 -1.39
N PRO A 74 11.73 -10.99 -0.81
CA PRO A 74 12.37 -11.88 0.14
C PRO A 74 13.65 -12.55 -0.40
N CYS A 75 13.72 -12.80 -1.71
CA CYS A 75 14.92 -13.32 -2.38
C CYS A 75 15.69 -12.23 -3.14
N HIS A 76 15.00 -11.35 -3.88
CA HIS A 76 15.64 -10.36 -4.75
C HIS A 76 15.97 -9.02 -4.04
N GLY A 77 15.55 -8.82 -2.80
CA GLY A 77 15.70 -7.59 -2.04
C GLY A 77 14.66 -6.53 -2.39
N ASP A 78 14.40 -5.61 -1.45
CA ASP A 78 13.41 -4.53 -1.61
C ASP A 78 13.73 -3.60 -2.78
N LYS A 79 15.02 -3.51 -3.14
CA LYS A 79 15.52 -2.76 -4.30
C LYS A 79 15.72 -3.63 -5.55
N GLY A 80 15.42 -4.92 -5.49
CA GLY A 80 15.64 -5.87 -6.59
C GLY A 80 17.10 -6.20 -6.89
N ASN A 81 18.04 -5.87 -6.00
CA ASN A 81 19.49 -6.01 -6.21
C ASN A 81 20.06 -7.40 -5.92
N GLY A 82 19.21 -8.43 -5.81
CA GLY A 82 19.59 -9.81 -5.49
C GLY A 82 19.94 -10.03 -4.02
N LYS A 83 19.76 -9.04 -3.14
CA LYS A 83 20.13 -9.10 -1.71
C LYS A 83 18.90 -9.12 -0.81
N GLY A 84 18.01 -10.09 -1.03
CA GLY A 84 16.84 -10.32 -0.17
C GLY A 84 17.22 -10.85 1.21
N ILE A 85 16.26 -10.89 2.14
CA ILE A 85 16.50 -11.48 3.47
C ILE A 85 16.99 -12.93 3.38
N TYR A 86 16.50 -13.68 2.38
CA TYR A 86 16.91 -15.06 2.11
C TYR A 86 18.21 -15.19 1.30
N PHE A 87 18.82 -14.08 0.86
CA PHE A 87 20.18 -14.09 0.29
C PHE A 87 21.22 -14.58 1.31
N THR A 88 20.94 -14.45 2.61
CA THR A 88 21.82 -14.91 3.69
C THR A 88 21.82 -16.43 3.90
N ILE A 89 20.92 -17.16 3.23
CA ILE A 89 20.78 -18.63 3.32
C ILE A 89 21.72 -19.35 2.32
N ASP A 90 22.67 -18.64 1.70
CA ASP A 90 23.62 -19.21 0.71
C ASP A 90 22.90 -19.98 -0.42
N LEU A 91 21.83 -19.38 -0.97
CA LEU A 91 21.14 -19.92 -2.14
C LEU A 91 22.10 -20.05 -3.33
N GLU A 92 22.21 -21.25 -3.88
CA GLU A 92 23.01 -21.55 -5.07
C GLU A 92 22.09 -22.09 -6.19
N PRO A 93 21.94 -21.37 -7.32
CA PRO A 93 22.55 -20.08 -7.64
C PRO A 93 21.91 -18.92 -6.87
N LYS A 94 22.67 -17.84 -6.70
CA LYS A 94 22.18 -16.60 -6.06
C LYS A 94 21.05 -15.96 -6.86
N PRO A 95 20.06 -15.33 -6.19
CA PRO A 95 19.03 -14.55 -6.87
C PRO A 95 19.64 -13.46 -7.77
N THR A 96 19.13 -13.36 -8.99
CA THR A 96 19.59 -12.38 -9.98
C THR A 96 19.38 -10.94 -9.50
N ASP A 97 20.33 -10.05 -9.80
CA ASP A 97 20.16 -8.60 -9.69
C ASP A 97 19.23 -8.08 -10.81
N LEU A 98 17.98 -7.79 -10.45
CA LEU A 98 16.94 -7.29 -11.34
C LEU A 98 17.12 -5.79 -11.66
N THR A 99 18.10 -5.12 -11.06
CA THR A 99 18.51 -3.74 -11.42
C THR A 99 19.57 -3.72 -12.50
N HIS A 100 20.12 -4.87 -12.90
CA HIS A 100 21.16 -4.91 -13.93
C HIS A 100 20.58 -4.62 -15.31
N VAL A 101 20.82 -3.39 -15.78
CA VAL A 101 20.16 -2.82 -16.97
C VAL A 101 20.42 -3.67 -18.21
N GLU A 102 21.68 -3.95 -18.53
CA GLU A 102 22.07 -4.65 -19.75
C GLU A 102 21.57 -6.09 -19.77
N TYR A 103 21.44 -6.71 -18.60
CA TYR A 103 20.86 -8.03 -18.46
C TYR A 103 19.35 -7.97 -18.70
N MET A 104 18.64 -7.10 -17.98
CA MET A 104 17.19 -6.98 -18.07
C MET A 104 16.72 -6.50 -19.45
N ALA A 105 17.49 -5.65 -20.13
CA ALA A 105 17.19 -5.17 -21.48
C ALA A 105 17.21 -6.28 -22.54
N LYS A 106 17.93 -7.39 -22.31
CA LYS A 106 17.95 -8.55 -23.21
C LYS A 106 16.72 -9.45 -23.06
N LEU A 107 16.00 -9.33 -21.95
CA LEU A 107 14.83 -10.15 -21.67
C LEU A 107 13.60 -9.50 -22.29
N THR A 108 12.84 -10.25 -23.08
CA THR A 108 11.56 -9.79 -23.62
C THR A 108 10.45 -9.86 -22.56
N ASP A 109 9.38 -9.09 -22.73
CA ASP A 109 8.24 -9.17 -21.81
C ASP A 109 7.59 -10.56 -21.84
N ASP A 110 7.45 -11.20 -23.00
CA ASP A 110 6.94 -12.57 -23.11
C ASP A 110 7.81 -13.58 -22.34
N TYR A 111 9.13 -13.42 -22.40
CA TYR A 111 10.05 -14.23 -21.62
C TYR A 111 9.82 -14.03 -20.12
N LEU A 112 9.67 -12.78 -19.66
CA LEU A 112 9.39 -12.47 -18.26
C LEU A 112 8.01 -12.97 -17.80
N ILE A 113 6.99 -12.87 -18.66
CA ILE A 113 5.66 -13.43 -18.40
C ILE A 113 5.77 -14.94 -18.18
N ASN A 114 6.46 -15.65 -19.08
CA ASN A 114 6.62 -17.09 -18.95
C ASN A 114 7.45 -17.47 -17.71
N TRP A 115 8.52 -16.71 -17.42
CA TRP A 115 9.35 -16.91 -16.23
C TRP A 115 8.54 -16.75 -14.94
N ILE A 116 7.74 -15.68 -14.81
CA ILE A 116 6.93 -15.45 -13.62
C ILE A 116 5.81 -16.50 -13.51
N LYS A 117 5.17 -16.87 -14.62
CA LYS A 117 4.08 -17.86 -14.62
C LYS A 117 4.56 -19.26 -14.23
N SER A 118 5.67 -19.69 -14.84
CA SER A 118 6.09 -21.10 -14.81
C SER A 118 7.31 -21.36 -13.93
N GLY A 119 7.93 -20.31 -13.39
CA GLY A 119 9.09 -20.42 -12.51
C GLY A 119 10.38 -20.68 -13.28
N SER A 120 11.51 -20.74 -12.56
CA SER A 120 12.82 -20.92 -13.19
C SER A 120 13.07 -22.35 -13.69
N SER A 121 12.45 -23.35 -13.05
CA SER A 121 12.60 -24.77 -13.44
C SER A 121 12.15 -25.05 -14.87
N SER A 122 10.99 -24.50 -15.27
CA SER A 122 10.44 -24.68 -16.63
C SER A 122 11.31 -24.05 -17.73
N MET A 123 12.23 -23.18 -17.33
CA MET A 123 13.17 -22.47 -18.20
C MET A 123 14.54 -23.19 -18.28
N GLY A 124 14.63 -24.41 -17.72
CA GLY A 124 15.88 -25.17 -17.63
C GLY A 124 16.91 -24.51 -16.70
N LYS A 125 16.44 -23.83 -15.66
CA LYS A 125 17.27 -23.19 -14.61
C LYS A 125 17.02 -23.87 -13.27
N SER A 126 17.56 -23.30 -12.19
CA SER A 126 17.36 -23.82 -10.83
C SER A 126 15.89 -23.89 -10.45
N ASP A 127 15.54 -24.69 -9.44
CA ASP A 127 14.15 -24.80 -8.94
C ASP A 127 13.81 -23.77 -7.85
N LEU A 128 14.68 -22.79 -7.61
CA LEU A 128 14.57 -21.85 -6.49
C LEU A 128 13.58 -20.69 -6.71
N CYS A 129 13.29 -20.30 -7.96
CA CYS A 129 12.29 -19.28 -8.25
C CYS A 129 10.95 -19.98 -8.59
N PRO A 130 9.97 -19.96 -7.69
CA PRO A 130 8.75 -20.74 -7.84
C PRO A 130 7.84 -20.19 -8.96
N PRO A 131 6.92 -21.03 -9.49
CA PRO A 131 5.90 -20.59 -10.43
C PRO A 131 4.81 -19.76 -9.73
N TRP A 132 4.44 -18.61 -10.32
CA TRP A 132 3.40 -17.73 -9.78
C TRP A 132 2.12 -17.71 -10.60
N GLY A 133 2.00 -18.50 -11.68
CA GLY A 133 0.83 -18.52 -12.55
C GLY A 133 -0.47 -19.01 -11.89
N GLY A 134 -0.39 -19.72 -10.76
CA GLY A 134 -1.54 -20.08 -9.94
C GLY A 134 -1.90 -19.03 -8.87
N THR A 135 -1.05 -18.03 -8.67
CA THR A 135 -1.20 -16.97 -7.65
C THR A 135 -1.58 -15.63 -8.29
N PHE A 136 -1.04 -15.33 -9.46
CA PHE A 136 -1.26 -14.06 -10.17
C PHE A 136 -2.05 -14.27 -11.45
N ASP A 137 -3.02 -13.39 -11.70
CA ASP A 137 -3.59 -13.22 -13.03
C ASP A 137 -2.60 -12.52 -13.98
N GLU A 138 -2.93 -12.52 -15.27
CA GLU A 138 -2.05 -11.97 -16.31
C GLU A 138 -1.83 -10.47 -16.17
N GLU A 139 -2.85 -9.73 -15.73
CA GLU A 139 -2.75 -8.28 -15.51
C GLU A 139 -1.73 -7.98 -14.41
N ARG A 140 -1.77 -8.73 -13.31
CA ARG A 140 -0.83 -8.60 -12.20
C ARG A 140 0.58 -8.95 -12.61
N ILE A 141 0.77 -10.01 -13.41
CA ILE A 141 2.09 -10.37 -13.95
C ILE A 141 2.66 -9.23 -14.80
N LYS A 142 1.86 -8.66 -15.72
CA LYS A 142 2.27 -7.51 -16.53
C LYS A 142 2.58 -6.30 -15.66
N GLY A 143 1.78 -6.06 -14.63
CA GLY A 143 2.02 -5.01 -13.64
C GLY A 143 3.37 -5.16 -12.93
N VAL A 144 3.69 -6.37 -12.45
CA VAL A 144 4.99 -6.68 -11.84
C VAL A 144 6.12 -6.46 -12.84
N ILE A 145 5.98 -6.89 -14.10
CA ILE A 145 6.98 -6.65 -15.14
C ILE A 145 7.21 -5.16 -15.36
N GLY A 146 6.15 -4.35 -15.42
CA GLY A 146 6.27 -2.89 -15.50
C GLY A 146 7.09 -2.32 -14.34
N TYR A 147 6.89 -2.83 -13.12
CA TYR A 147 7.71 -2.45 -11.97
C TYR A 147 9.17 -2.92 -12.11
N LEU A 148 9.42 -4.14 -12.61
CA LEU A 148 10.79 -4.59 -12.89
C LEU A 148 11.50 -3.68 -13.89
N ARG A 149 10.77 -3.20 -14.92
CA ARG A 149 11.33 -2.24 -15.89
C ARG A 149 11.66 -0.91 -15.21
N SER A 150 10.83 -0.40 -14.30
CA SER A 150 11.13 0.85 -13.59
C SER A 150 12.39 0.77 -12.72
N LEU A 151 12.70 -0.40 -12.14
CA LEU A 151 13.94 -0.61 -11.36
C LEU A 151 15.22 -0.38 -12.19
N THR A 152 15.15 -0.58 -13.51
CA THR A 152 16.30 -0.36 -14.40
C THR A 152 16.45 1.12 -14.79
N ILE A 153 15.36 1.88 -14.84
CA ILE A 153 15.37 3.32 -15.16
C ILE A 153 15.97 4.13 -14.00
N GLU A 154 15.65 3.78 -12.76
CA GLU A 154 16.19 4.46 -11.57
C GLU A 154 17.73 4.37 -11.51
N LYS A 155 18.32 3.24 -11.91
CA LYS A 155 19.79 3.06 -11.95
C LYS A 155 20.47 3.84 -13.08
N GLN A 156 19.78 4.06 -14.20
CA GLN A 156 20.31 4.87 -15.31
C GLN A 156 20.54 6.33 -14.89
N GLY A 157 19.75 6.85 -13.94
CA GLY A 157 19.91 8.20 -13.40
C GLY A 157 21.21 8.40 -12.61
N ASP A 158 21.77 7.32 -12.06
CA ASP A 158 23.01 7.37 -11.27
C ASP A 158 24.27 7.24 -12.15
N ILE A 159 24.17 6.56 -13.30
CA ILE A 159 25.31 6.29 -14.22
C ILE A 159 25.56 7.47 -15.19
N ALA A 160 24.61 8.40 -15.34
CA ALA A 160 24.75 9.59 -16.18
C ALA A 160 25.49 10.77 -15.50
N SER A 161 26.18 10.54 -14.38
CA SER A 161 26.90 11.57 -13.61
C SER A 161 28.38 11.25 -13.39
N THR A 162 29.13 11.10 -14.48
CA THR A 162 30.57 11.34 -14.46
C THR A 162 30.87 12.56 -15.31
N GLU A 163 31.31 13.62 -14.60
CA GLU A 163 31.84 14.91 -15.07
C GLU A 163 30.83 16.04 -15.32
N GLY A 164 30.86 17.03 -14.41
CA GLY A 164 30.32 18.37 -14.62
C GLY A 164 29.44 18.87 -13.48
N ASP A 165 29.99 19.78 -12.67
CA ASP A 165 29.35 20.51 -11.57
C ASP A 165 27.86 20.84 -11.77
N THR A 166 27.02 20.49 -10.79
CA THR A 166 26.08 21.39 -10.08
C THR A 166 25.02 20.58 -9.32
N LEU A 167 24.89 20.89 -8.04
CA LEU A 167 23.90 20.35 -7.12
C LEU A 167 22.47 20.70 -7.56
N VAL A 168 21.67 19.71 -7.91
CA VAL A 168 20.21 19.81 -7.82
C VAL A 168 19.68 18.58 -7.10
N ALA A 169 19.34 18.78 -5.83
CA ALA A 169 18.59 17.82 -5.04
C ALA A 169 17.15 17.76 -5.55
N GLN A 170 16.69 16.57 -5.95
CA GLN A 170 15.27 16.25 -6.02
C GLN A 170 14.97 15.12 -5.03
N SER A 171 14.37 15.52 -3.91
CA SER A 171 13.88 14.65 -2.86
C SER A 171 12.56 13.99 -3.30
N SER A 172 12.59 12.67 -3.51
CA SER A 172 11.40 11.83 -3.52
C SER A 172 10.82 11.78 -2.10
N VAL A 173 9.61 12.31 -1.92
CA VAL A 173 8.88 12.28 -0.65
C VAL A 173 8.49 10.84 -0.32
N SER A 174 9.27 10.19 0.55
CA SER A 174 8.80 9.09 1.39
C SER A 174 8.21 9.69 2.67
N ASN A 175 7.00 9.27 3.05
CA ASN A 175 6.29 9.73 4.24
C ASN A 175 6.93 9.28 5.57
N GLY A 176 8.14 9.74 5.83
CA GLY A 176 8.79 9.72 7.13
C GLY A 176 9.41 11.10 7.33
N ALA A 177 9.17 11.72 8.50
CA ALA A 177 9.79 13.01 8.82
C ALA A 177 11.30 12.91 8.58
N PRO A 178 11.89 13.80 7.76
CA PRO A 178 13.29 13.71 7.39
C PRO A 178 14.18 13.67 8.65
N GLU A 179 15.25 12.90 8.61
CA GLU A 179 16.09 12.59 9.78
C GLU A 179 16.51 13.84 10.58
N PHE A 180 16.73 14.99 9.91
CA PHE A 180 17.07 16.24 10.57
C PHE A 180 15.97 16.77 11.52
N ILE A 181 14.70 16.48 11.26
CA ILE A 181 13.58 16.85 12.13
C ILE A 181 13.60 16.00 13.41
N LYS A 182 13.92 14.70 13.29
CA LYS A 182 14.03 13.81 14.46
C LYS A 182 15.15 14.29 15.41
N TRP A 183 16.32 14.59 14.86
CA TRP A 183 17.44 15.13 15.63
C TRP A 183 17.15 16.54 16.14
N GLY A 184 16.44 17.38 15.37
CA GLY A 184 16.03 18.72 15.78
C GLY A 184 15.11 18.70 17.01
N VAL A 185 14.08 17.84 17.02
CA VAL A 185 13.18 17.67 18.16
C VAL A 185 13.93 17.12 19.39
N LEU A 186 14.83 16.15 19.19
CA LEU A 186 15.63 15.60 20.28
C LEU A 186 16.56 16.65 20.91
N ILE A 187 17.24 17.45 20.10
CA ILE A 187 18.11 18.54 20.56
C ILE A 187 17.29 19.57 21.34
N LEU A 188 16.12 19.97 20.83
CA LEU A 188 15.23 20.92 21.51
C LEU A 188 14.80 20.40 22.89
N LEU A 189 14.38 19.14 22.99
CA LEU A 189 14.01 18.52 24.25
C LEU A 189 15.20 18.47 25.23
N CYS A 190 16.38 18.07 24.75
CA CYS A 190 17.60 18.07 25.58
C CYS A 190 17.94 19.46 26.12
N LEU A 191 17.78 20.52 25.31
CA LEU A 191 18.03 21.89 25.76
C LEU A 191 17.03 22.36 26.81
N ILE A 192 15.74 22.01 26.66
CA ILE A 192 14.69 22.31 27.64
C ILE A 192 15.00 21.64 28.98
N PHE A 193 15.35 20.35 28.96
CA PHE A 193 15.74 19.62 30.18
C PHE A 193 16.99 20.21 30.84
N MET A 194 18.02 20.56 30.06
CA MET A 194 19.24 21.18 30.59
C MET A 194 18.98 22.56 31.20
N PHE A 195 18.06 23.35 30.63
CA PHE A 195 17.66 24.64 31.18
C PHE A 195 16.86 24.50 32.47
N ALA A 196 15.89 23.57 32.50
CA ALA A 196 15.12 23.27 33.70
C ALA A 196 16.01 22.80 34.85
N ALA A 197 16.93 21.86 34.57
CA ALA A 197 17.89 21.36 35.57
C ALA A 197 18.80 22.47 36.11
N ARG A 198 19.28 23.38 35.24
CA ARG A 198 20.07 24.54 35.67
C ARG A 198 19.28 25.50 36.56
N ASN A 199 18.01 25.73 36.25
CA ASN A 199 17.17 26.63 37.03
C ASN A 199 16.90 26.06 38.43
N GLU A 200 16.61 24.76 38.51
CA GLU A 200 16.36 24.08 39.79
C GLU A 200 17.63 24.02 40.65
N TRP A 201 18.80 23.76 40.06
CA TRP A 201 20.07 23.81 40.81
C TRP A 201 20.40 25.21 41.34
N LYS A 202 20.01 26.28 40.63
CA LYS A 202 20.19 27.64 41.13
C LYS A 202 19.33 27.90 42.37
N LYS A 203 18.09 27.42 42.41
CA LYS A 203 17.20 27.53 43.58
C LYS A 203 17.79 26.80 44.78
N LEU A 204 18.22 25.55 44.61
CA LEU A 204 18.80 24.75 45.70
C LEU A 204 20.09 25.38 46.27
N LYS A 205 20.90 26.06 45.45
CA LYS A 205 22.06 26.81 45.94
C LYS A 205 21.68 28.08 46.70
N ALA A 206 20.59 28.75 46.32
CA ALA A 206 20.11 29.94 47.00
C ALA A 206 19.56 29.60 48.40
N GLU A 207 18.78 28.52 48.52
CA GLU A 207 18.24 28.05 49.81
C GLU A 207 19.36 27.61 50.77
N LYS A 208 20.35 26.86 50.29
CA LYS A 208 21.50 26.44 51.10
C LYS A 208 22.42 27.59 51.53
N GLY A 209 22.41 28.71 50.78
CA GLY A 209 23.19 29.90 51.11
C GLY A 209 22.52 30.84 52.13
N SER A 210 21.22 30.67 52.40
CA SER A 210 20.48 31.47 53.40
C SER A 210 20.40 30.81 54.79
N GLU A 211 20.84 29.56 54.94
CA GLU A 211 20.88 28.82 56.21
C GLU A 211 22.24 28.87 56.93
N SER A 212 23.21 29.65 56.41
CA SER A 212 24.53 29.91 57.04
C SER A 212 24.63 31.31 57.62
#